data_AF-A0A7W6XJP1-F1
#
_entry.id   AF-A0A7W6XJP1-F1
#
_cell.length_a   1.000
_cell.length_b   1.000
_cell.length_c   1.000
_cell.angle_alpha   90.00
_cell.angle_beta   90.00
_cell.angle_gamma   90.00
#
_symmetry.space_group_name_H-M   'P 1'
#
loop_
_entity.id
_entity.type
_entity.pdbx_description
1 polymer ?
#
loop_
_entity_poly.entity_id
_entity_poly.type
_entity_poly.pdbx_seq_one_letter_code
_entity_poly.pdbx_strand_id
1 'polypeptide(L)'
;MSTDAPDSIPRSALEFLDLKSEIAVGRAPEAVDDIRGHRFEFVHGWRELSAHRPEDSVTRFVLPGALASHQQAPYSIAGLVKGEVFANLMKDLF
;
A
#
# COMPACT_ATOMS: atom_id res chain seq x y z
N MET A 1 -3.52 -2.29 16.16
CA MET A 1 -2.45 -1.41 15.66
C MET A 1 -1.30 -1.52 16.64
N SER A 2 -0.08 -1.80 16.18
CA SER A 2 1.07 -1.97 17.09
C SER A 2 1.55 -0.60 17.55
N THR A 3 1.47 -0.34 18.86
CA THR A 3 1.96 0.90 19.49
C THR A 3 3.48 0.96 19.61
N ASP A 4 4.16 -0.16 19.38
CA ASP A 4 5.60 -0.31 19.66
C ASP A 4 6.48 -0.10 18.41
N ALA A 5 5.88 0.18 17.24
CA ALA A 5 6.62 0.52 16.04
C ALA A 5 7.18 1.95 16.12
N PRO A 6 8.45 2.20 15.73
CA PRO A 6 9.00 3.56 15.60
C PRO A 6 8.10 4.46 14.75
N ASP A 7 8.04 5.76 15.04
CA ASP A 7 7.21 6.72 14.29
C ASP A 7 7.53 6.77 12.78
N SER A 8 8.72 6.31 12.38
CA SER A 8 9.15 6.22 10.99
C SER A 8 8.51 5.07 10.20
N ILE A 9 7.78 4.16 10.87
CA ILE A 9 7.13 3.02 10.23
C ILE A 9 5.62 3.24 10.21
N PRO A 10 4.98 3.28 9.02
CA PRO A 10 3.53 3.38 8.92
C PRO A 10 2.82 2.27 9.71
N ARG A 11 1.94 2.65 10.63
CA ARG A 11 1.23 1.74 11.54
C ARG A 11 -0.09 1.23 10.96
N SER A 12 -0.52 1.82 9.85
CA SER A 12 -1.74 1.47 9.14
C SER A 12 -1.60 1.60 7.62
N ALA A 13 -2.49 0.92 6.90
CA ALA A 13 -2.62 1.07 5.44
C ALA A 13 -2.87 2.53 5.03
N LEU A 14 -3.65 3.27 5.83
CA LEU A 14 -3.97 4.67 5.57
C LEU A 14 -2.72 5.54 5.70
N GLU A 15 -2.01 5.46 6.84
CA GLU A 15 -0.76 6.21 7.05
C GLU A 15 0.28 5.91 5.95
N PHE A 16 0.34 4.67 5.49
CA PHE A 16 1.22 4.28 4.40
C PHE A 16 0.82 4.95 3.08
N LEU A 17 -0.47 4.90 2.73
CA LEU A 17 -0.97 5.52 1.50
C LEU A 17 -0.87 7.05 1.56
N ASP A 18 -1.10 7.67 2.71
CA ASP A 18 -0.96 9.11 2.91
C ASP A 18 0.49 9.54 2.70
N LEU A 19 1.46 8.84 3.30
CA LEU A 19 2.88 9.11 3.06
C LEU A 19 3.25 8.98 1.57
N LYS A 20 2.77 7.94 0.89
CA LYS A 20 3.00 7.76 -0.55
C LYS A 20 2.32 8.86 -1.38
N SER A 21 1.17 9.35 -0.94
CA SER A 21 0.45 10.45 -1.57
C SER A 21 1.24 11.76 -1.48
N GLU A 22 1.75 12.10 -0.29
CA GLU A 22 2.60 13.28 -0.09
C GLU A 22 3.86 13.24 -0.97
N ILE A 23 4.47 12.06 -1.08
CA ILE A 23 5.63 11.87 -1.93
C ILE A 23 5.27 12.08 -3.41
N ALA A 24 4.14 11.52 -3.86
CA ALA A 24 3.69 11.65 -5.24
C ALA A 24 3.40 13.10 -5.66
N VAL A 25 2.89 13.94 -4.74
CA VAL A 25 2.50 15.34 -5.04
C VAL A 25 3.67 16.31 -4.92
N GLY A 26 4.60 16.11 -3.98
CA GLY A 26 5.49 17.21 -3.54
C GLY A 26 6.98 16.89 -3.39
N ARG A 27 7.46 15.71 -3.78
CA ARG A 27 8.86 15.32 -3.54
C ARG A 27 9.71 15.28 -4.81
N ALA A 28 11.01 15.10 -4.58
CA ALA A 28 12.01 15.03 -5.62
C ALA A 28 11.70 13.88 -6.62
N PRO A 29 12.04 14.04 -7.92
CA PRO A 29 11.67 13.08 -8.96
C PRO A 29 12.01 11.63 -8.64
N GLU A 30 13.14 11.41 -7.95
CA GLU A 30 13.66 10.09 -7.58
C GLU A 30 12.74 9.39 -6.56
N ALA A 31 12.13 10.16 -5.66
CA ALA A 31 11.17 9.63 -4.70
C ALA A 31 9.82 9.33 -5.36
N VAL A 32 9.45 10.07 -6.40
CA VAL A 32 8.25 9.79 -7.21
C VAL A 32 8.47 8.54 -8.07
N ASP A 33 9.66 8.37 -8.62
CA ASP A 33 10.02 7.20 -9.43
C ASP A 33 9.99 5.90 -8.62
N ASP A 34 10.40 5.94 -7.35
CA ASP A 34 10.20 4.83 -6.40
C ASP A 34 8.73 4.41 -6.34
N ILE A 35 7.82 5.38 -6.17
CA ILE A 35 6.37 5.13 -6.10
C ILE A 35 5.84 4.59 -7.41
N ARG A 36 6.31 5.08 -8.56
CA ARG A 36 5.85 4.61 -9.87
C ARG A 36 6.11 3.12 -10.07
N GLY A 37 7.18 2.60 -9.50
CA GLY A 37 7.50 1.17 -9.51
C GLY A 37 6.71 0.32 -8.49
N HIS A 38 5.92 0.93 -7.61
CA HIS A 38 5.09 0.18 -6.66
C HIS A 38 3.94 -0.54 -7.35
N ARG A 39 3.40 -1.55 -6.67
CA ARG A 39 2.15 -2.21 -7.03
C ARG A 39 1.31 -2.42 -5.77
N PHE A 40 0.13 -1.80 -5.73
CA PHE A 40 -0.79 -1.90 -4.60
C PHE A 40 -1.86 -2.94 -4.91
N GLU A 41 -2.03 -3.89 -4.01
CA GLU A 41 -2.93 -5.02 -4.14
C GLU A 41 -3.98 -4.99 -3.03
N PHE A 42 -5.25 -4.99 -3.43
CA PHE A 42 -6.41 -4.96 -2.54
C PHE A 42 -7.16 -6.27 -2.67
N VAL A 43 -7.11 -7.11 -1.64
CA VAL A 43 -7.71 -8.44 -1.71
C VAL A 43 -9.23 -8.32 -1.52
N HIS A 44 -10.01 -8.78 -2.51
CA HIS A 44 -11.48 -8.74 -2.43
C HIS A 44 -11.99 -9.70 -1.36
N GLY A 45 -12.99 -9.25 -0.59
CA GLY A 45 -13.56 -10.03 0.50
C GLY A 45 -12.59 -10.24 1.68
N TRP A 46 -11.42 -9.61 1.65
CA TRP A 46 -10.41 -9.68 2.70
C TRP A 46 -9.95 -8.27 3.08
N ARG A 47 -9.70 -8.02 4.36
CA ARG A 47 -9.28 -6.69 4.82
C ARG A 47 -7.75 -6.61 4.85
N GLU A 48 -7.15 -6.75 3.67
CA GLU A 48 -5.71 -6.68 3.44
C GLU A 48 -5.37 -5.74 2.30
N LEU A 49 -4.36 -4.89 2.55
CA LEU A 49 -3.62 -4.16 1.53
C LEU A 49 -2.19 -4.73 1.49
N SER A 50 -1.70 -5.06 0.30
CA SER A 50 -0.29 -5.37 0.07
C SER A 50 0.33 -4.32 -0.85
N ALA A 51 1.42 -3.69 -0.42
CA ALA A 51 2.22 -2.79 -1.24
C ALA A 51 3.53 -3.49 -1.60
N HIS A 52 3.63 -3.88 -2.87
CA HIS A 52 4.83 -4.46 -3.47
C HIS A 52 5.73 -3.32 -3.93
N ARG A 53 6.99 -3.35 -3.49
CA ARG A 53 7.99 -2.35 -3.85
C ARG A 53 8.86 -2.83 -5.02
N PRO A 54 9.55 -1.93 -5.73
CA PRO A 54 10.37 -2.28 -6.89
C PRO A 54 11.48 -3.29 -6.56
N GLU A 55 11.98 -3.28 -5.33
CA GLU A 55 13.05 -4.17 -4.84
C GLU A 55 12.53 -5.54 -4.37
N ASP A 56 11.36 -5.98 -4.84
CA ASP A 56 10.70 -7.24 -4.48
C ASP A 56 10.35 -7.41 -2.99
N SER A 57 10.35 -6.31 -2.23
CA SER A 57 9.86 -6.31 -0.85
C SER A 57 8.35 -6.03 -0.80
N VAL A 58 7.65 -6.63 0.17
CA VAL A 58 6.19 -6.47 0.32
C VAL A 58 5.86 -5.96 1.72
N THR A 59 5.15 -4.84 1.78
CA THR A 59 4.56 -4.33 3.03
C THR A 59 3.09 -4.75 3.07
N ARG A 60 2.68 -5.50 4.10
CA ARG A 60 1.31 -6.01 4.23
C ARG A 60 0.60 -5.38 5.42
N PHE A 61 -0.59 -4.88 5.18
CA PHE A 61 -1.47 -4.32 6.20
C PHE A 61 -2.73 -5.17 6.27
N VAL A 62 -2.84 -5.99 7.31
CA VAL A 62 -3.98 -6.87 7.55
C VAL A 62 -4.78 -6.32 8.73
N LEU A 63 -6.11 -6.28 8.61
CA LEU A 63 -6.94 -5.89 9.74
C LEU A 63 -6.70 -6.85 10.92
N PRO A 64 -6.47 -6.35 12.15
CA PRO A 64 -6.37 -7.19 13.33
C PRO A 64 -7.56 -8.15 13.44
N GLY A 65 -7.28 -9.45 13.63
CA GLY A 65 -8.30 -10.50 13.69
C GLY A 65 -8.66 -11.14 12.35
N ALA A 66 -8.21 -10.60 11.22
CA ALA A 66 -8.29 -11.27 9.91
C ALA A 66 -7.14 -12.29 9.78
N LEU A 67 -7.24 -13.40 10.49
CA LEU A 67 -6.30 -14.52 10.40
C LEU A 67 -6.46 -15.24 9.06
N ALA A 68 -5.39 -15.72 8.43
CA ALA A 68 -5.47 -16.45 7.16
C ALA A 68 -6.48 -17.62 7.16
N SER A 69 -6.72 -18.23 8.33
CA SER A 69 -7.73 -19.28 8.53
C SER A 69 -9.18 -18.80 8.37
N HIS A 70 -9.46 -17.51 8.45
CA HIS A 70 -10.81 -16.95 8.23
C HIS A 70 -11.08 -16.70 6.74
N GLN A 71 -10.08 -16.87 5.86
CA GLN A 71 -10.27 -16.68 4.43
C GLN A 71 -11.03 -17.89 3.87
N GLN A 72 -12.33 -17.71 3.61
CA GLN A 72 -13.22 -18.79 3.15
C GLN A 72 -13.13 -19.06 1.64
N ALA A 73 -12.45 -18.20 0.88
CA ALA A 73 -12.33 -18.35 -0.57
C ALA A 73 -11.12 -19.22 -0.94
N PRO A 74 -11.27 -20.23 -1.83
CA PRO A 74 -10.17 -21.10 -2.26
C PRO A 74 -9.12 -20.37 -3.14
N TYR A 75 -9.42 -19.15 -3.57
CA TYR A 75 -8.52 -18.25 -4.30
C TYR A 75 -8.74 -16.81 -3.83
N SER A 76 -7.66 -16.02 -3.75
CA SER A 76 -7.74 -14.58 -3.55
C SER A 76 -7.94 -13.89 -4.90
N ILE A 77 -9.05 -13.17 -5.06
CA ILE A 77 -9.18 -12.18 -6.11
C ILE A 77 -8.62 -10.88 -5.54
N ALA A 78 -7.72 -10.21 -6.25
CA ALA A 78 -7.21 -8.92 -5.82
C ALA A 78 -7.30 -7.87 -6.91
N GLY A 79 -7.73 -6.66 -6.52
CA GLY A 79 -7.63 -5.48 -7.35
C GLY A 79 -6.20 -4.96 -7.33
N LEU A 80 -5.68 -4.59 -8.51
CA LEU A 80 -4.31 -4.12 -8.66
C LEU A 80 -4.28 -2.66 -9.10
N VAL A 81 -3.59 -1.82 -8.34
CA VAL A 81 -3.29 -0.44 -8.73
C VAL A 81 -1.79 -0.32 -8.96
N LYS A 82 -1.40 0.00 -10.18
CA LYS A 82 0.00 0.31 -10.50
C LYS A 82 0.40 1.63 -9.83
N GLY A 83 1.61 1.68 -9.30
CA GLY A 83 2.17 2.86 -8.66
C GLY A 83 2.21 4.07 -9.58
N GLU A 84 2.46 3.86 -10.87
CA GLU A 84 2.34 4.90 -11.90
C GLU A 84 0.95 5.54 -11.96
N VAL A 85 -0.11 4.73 -11.96
CA VAL A 85 -1.49 5.21 -11.99
C VAL A 85 -1.82 5.98 -10.72
N PHE A 86 -1.38 5.45 -9.56
CA PHE A 86 -1.51 6.13 -8.28
C PHE A 86 -0.81 7.50 -8.28
N ALA A 87 0.46 7.56 -8.69
CA ALA A 87 1.22 8.80 -8.70
C ALA A 87 0.62 9.84 -9.65
N ASN A 88 0.16 9.43 -10.83
CA ASN A 88 -0.52 10.32 -11.78
C ASN A 88 -1.85 10.83 -11.19
N LEU A 89 -2.65 9.95 -10.57
CA LEU A 89 -3.90 10.35 -9.93
C LEU A 89 -3.67 11.39 -8.83
N MET A 90 -2.67 11.20 -7.96
CA MET A 90 -2.41 12.18 -6.88
C MET A 90 -1.96 13.53 -7.43
N LYS A 91 -1.17 13.54 -8.51
CA LYS A 91 -0.77 14.77 -9.21
C LYS A 91 -1.94 15.47 -9.91
N ASP A 92 -2.92 14.72 -10.39
CA ASP A 92 -4.10 15.30 -11.07
C ASP A 92 -5.11 15.86 -10.05
N LEU A 93 -5.13 15.32 -8.83
CA LEU A 93 -6.05 15.72 -7.76
C LEU A 93 -5.58 16.92 -6.92
N PHE A 94 -4.26 17.15 -6.84
CA PHE A 94 -3.63 18.18 -5.96
C PHE A 94 -2.58 18.98 -6.72
#